data_AF-A0A9E2L682-F1
#
_entry.id   AF-A0A9E2L682-F1
#
_cell.length_a   1.000
_cell.length_b   1.000
_cell.length_c   1.000
_cell.angle_alpha   90.00
_cell.angle_beta   90.00
_cell.angle_gamma   90.00
#
_symmetry.space_group_name_H-M   'P 1'
#
loop_
_entity.id
_entity.type
_entity.pdbx_description
1 polymer ?
#
loop_
_entity_poly.entity_id
_entity_poly.type
_entity_poly.pdbx_seq_one_letter_code
_entity_poly.pdbx_strand_id
1 'polypeptide(L)'
;MRRIYTMIGIGAFLWGTGISGMAQNIEEEVSAVVLPELMEQQQNITVFTRLLQQTGWDKVLEQSQDDSYVPVADPPTDSPVKPCIVPQTKEIAFTVFAENDEVFAANNITDAASLTEYLKQHYVFHNSDLLYDDQYTDPRHVVNQFVSYHLLPQAVSPKQLVIHYNEIDFDLNAYLETGIPQTTVPVYDYYETLGTPRRLLKIYESSSSDGFRLNHFARYQKDEFAEKEIIDEGISVSAEQSLEAENGYVYLLDEMLVYDKSTVDNFAERIRIDLASRSPELMNLGYRRPLDDTFSSVYCQPGFQDWIQVISGNLYYLSGFRKGWCDYQGDEFLLKAPANGGEVIIKLPPVPYHGMYQVRLGTSGNLSRGTVQYYFSEGDTGWQPLGYPVCDKVQPWYANPSGYASYGWHKNSFSDPDVMLEAGNMMKAPASYIYGFGRGKPAREFPDIGRRILGNFLLESGKDYYIRIQSVHTEPSEIFLDYLELVPSEVFLHPSVVEDIW
;
A
#
# COMPACT_ATOMS: atom_id res chain seq x y z
N MET A 1 -62.79 23.21 -19.35
CA MET A 1 -63.52 23.44 -20.61
C MET A 1 -62.68 22.90 -21.76
N ARG A 2 -63.32 22.12 -22.65
CA ARG A 2 -62.76 21.35 -23.78
C ARG A 2 -61.76 22.14 -24.66
N ARG A 3 -60.67 21.52 -25.11
CA ARG A 3 -60.57 20.90 -26.46
C ARG A 3 -59.18 20.30 -26.74
N ILE A 4 -59.25 19.10 -27.31
CA ILE A 4 -58.26 18.27 -28.00
C ILE A 4 -58.01 18.83 -29.41
N TYR A 5 -56.79 18.67 -29.97
CA TYR A 5 -56.44 18.08 -31.30
C TYR A 5 -54.91 18.25 -31.53
N THR A 6 -54.04 17.20 -31.59
CA THR A 6 -53.70 16.28 -32.72
C THR A 6 -53.26 17.07 -33.97
N MET A 7 -52.19 16.85 -34.74
CA MET A 7 -51.07 15.87 -34.86
C MET A 7 -50.22 16.35 -36.07
N ILE A 8 -48.92 15.97 -36.14
CA ILE A 8 -48.07 15.78 -37.36
C ILE A 8 -47.78 17.05 -38.20
N GLY A 9 -46.57 17.38 -38.66
CA GLY A 9 -45.28 16.71 -38.70
C GLY A 9 -44.43 17.32 -39.85
N ILE A 10 -43.11 17.26 -39.69
CA ILE A 10 -42.04 17.33 -40.71
C ILE A 10 -41.73 18.70 -41.34
N GLY A 11 -40.51 19.19 -41.07
CA GLY A 11 -39.84 20.24 -41.83
C GLY A 11 -38.50 20.60 -41.18
N ALA A 12 -37.39 20.16 -41.78
CA ALA A 12 -36.05 20.14 -41.23
C ALA A 12 -35.33 21.51 -41.20
N PHE A 13 -34.20 21.50 -40.47
CA PHE A 13 -33.04 22.42 -40.51
C PHE A 13 -33.19 23.79 -39.83
N LEU A 14 -32.50 23.93 -38.67
CA LEU A 14 -31.78 25.14 -38.28
C LEU A 14 -30.82 24.85 -37.11
N TRP A 15 -29.53 24.83 -37.44
CA TRP A 15 -28.34 25.19 -36.65
C TRP A 15 -28.52 25.30 -35.13
N GLY A 16 -28.05 24.27 -34.41
CA GLY A 16 -27.88 24.31 -32.96
C GLY A 16 -26.68 25.16 -32.56
N THR A 17 -26.95 26.33 -32.01
CA THR A 17 -26.00 27.07 -31.16
C THR A 17 -25.93 26.38 -29.80
N GLY A 18 -24.70 26.10 -29.35
CA GLY A 18 -24.42 25.43 -28.10
C GLY A 18 -25.06 26.12 -26.89
N ILE A 19 -25.72 25.32 -26.06
CA ILE A 19 -26.00 25.66 -24.68
C ILE A 19 -24.92 24.97 -23.88
N SER A 20 -24.01 25.76 -23.31
CA SER A 20 -23.11 25.33 -22.26
C SER A 20 -23.95 24.88 -21.07
N GLY A 21 -24.03 23.57 -20.83
CA GLY A 21 -24.46 23.06 -19.55
C GLY A 21 -23.40 23.44 -18.53
N MET A 22 -23.75 24.33 -17.60
CA MET A 22 -22.94 24.57 -16.43
C MET A 22 -22.88 23.26 -15.65
N ALA A 23 -21.69 22.66 -15.55
CA ALA A 23 -21.39 21.71 -14.50
C ALA A 23 -21.53 22.47 -13.18
N GLN A 24 -22.58 22.18 -12.42
CA GLN A 24 -22.59 22.53 -11.01
C GLN A 24 -21.57 21.60 -10.35
N ASN A 25 -20.45 22.17 -9.92
CA ASN A 25 -19.62 21.55 -8.90
C ASN A 25 -20.52 21.39 -7.68
N ILE A 26 -21.00 20.17 -7.44
CA ILE A 26 -21.45 19.77 -6.12
C ILE A 26 -20.14 19.60 -5.36
N GLU A 27 -19.73 20.62 -4.61
CA GLU A 27 -18.80 20.40 -3.50
C GLU A 27 -19.56 19.48 -2.54
N GLU A 28 -19.16 18.21 -2.45
CA GLU A 28 -19.63 17.33 -1.39
C GLU A 28 -19.29 18.01 -0.06
N GLU A 29 -20.32 18.28 0.74
CA GLU A 29 -20.18 18.96 2.01
C GLU A 29 -19.52 17.97 2.99
N VAL A 30 -18.19 18.05 3.11
CA VAL A 30 -17.42 17.26 4.08
C VAL A 30 -18.01 17.50 5.46
N SER A 31 -18.32 16.42 6.19
CA SER A 31 -18.83 16.53 7.55
C SER A 31 -17.79 17.23 8.43
N ALA A 32 -18.18 18.32 9.10
CA ALA A 32 -17.31 19.09 9.99
C ALA A 32 -17.07 18.41 11.36
N VAL A 33 -17.23 17.09 11.43
CA VAL A 33 -17.08 16.28 12.65
C VAL A 33 -16.10 15.14 12.40
N VAL A 34 -15.46 14.67 13.47
CA VAL A 34 -14.55 13.52 13.44
C VAL A 34 -15.30 12.19 13.37
N LEU A 35 -14.58 11.13 13.01
CA LEU A 35 -15.12 9.79 12.76
C LEU A 35 -16.05 9.25 13.88
N PRO A 36 -15.70 9.30 15.18
CA PRO A 36 -16.58 8.78 16.23
C PRO A 36 -17.95 9.49 16.25
N GLU A 37 -17.96 10.81 16.16
CA GLU A 37 -19.19 11.59 16.14
C GLU A 37 -20.02 11.31 14.87
N LEU A 38 -19.36 11.18 13.71
CA LEU A 38 -20.04 10.81 12.46
C LEU A 38 -20.72 9.43 12.58
N MET A 39 -20.03 8.45 13.17
CA MET A 39 -20.52 7.08 13.35
C MET A 39 -21.67 6.99 14.37
N GLU A 40 -21.69 7.86 15.39
CA GLU A 40 -22.81 7.96 16.34
C GLU A 40 -24.11 8.46 15.69
N GLN A 41 -24.01 9.22 14.60
CA GLN A 41 -25.16 9.73 13.86
C GLN A 41 -25.79 8.67 12.93
N GLN A 42 -25.08 7.57 12.66
CA GLN A 42 -25.54 6.52 11.74
C GLN A 42 -26.43 5.50 12.45
N GLN A 43 -27.59 5.19 11.85
CA GLN A 43 -28.58 4.27 12.42
C GLN A 43 -28.36 2.80 12.03
N ASN A 44 -27.49 2.54 11.06
CA ASN A 44 -27.26 1.22 10.47
C ASN A 44 -25.96 0.56 10.90
N ILE A 45 -25.14 1.19 11.76
CA ILE A 45 -23.88 0.64 12.29
C ILE A 45 -23.79 0.77 13.83
N THR A 46 -24.93 0.78 14.51
CA THR A 46 -25.01 1.06 15.96
C THR A 46 -24.28 0.01 16.81
N VAL A 47 -24.20 -1.24 16.35
CA VAL A 47 -23.43 -2.30 17.02
C VAL A 47 -21.94 -2.00 16.89
N PHE A 48 -21.45 -1.71 15.69
CA PHE A 48 -20.03 -1.39 15.46
C PHE A 48 -19.60 -0.16 16.27
N THR A 49 -20.37 0.93 16.23
CA THR A 49 -20.09 2.15 16.99
C THR A 49 -19.98 1.87 18.50
N ARG A 50 -20.85 1.00 19.04
CA ARG A 50 -20.76 0.60 20.45
C ARG A 50 -19.51 -0.23 20.76
N LEU A 51 -19.12 -1.13 19.86
CA LEU A 51 -17.89 -1.92 20.00
C LEU A 51 -16.65 -1.02 19.99
N LEU A 52 -16.62 -0.02 19.12
CA LEU A 52 -15.57 0.99 19.04
C LEU A 52 -15.42 1.74 20.38
N GLN A 53 -16.53 2.18 20.98
CA GLN A 53 -16.55 2.82 22.31
C GLN A 53 -16.12 1.89 23.45
N GLN A 54 -16.59 0.63 23.44
CA GLN A 54 -16.28 -0.36 24.49
C GLN A 54 -14.82 -0.79 24.48
N THR A 55 -14.19 -0.79 23.30
CA THR A 55 -12.77 -1.12 23.12
C THR A 55 -11.85 0.08 23.34
N GLY A 56 -12.41 1.30 23.38
CA GLY A 56 -11.67 2.55 23.59
C GLY A 56 -10.98 3.08 22.32
N TRP A 57 -11.25 2.49 21.16
CA TRP A 57 -10.71 2.94 19.88
C TRP A 57 -11.34 4.25 19.42
N ASP A 58 -12.56 4.55 19.84
CA ASP A 58 -13.23 5.84 19.64
C ASP A 58 -12.32 7.02 20.02
N LYS A 59 -11.66 6.95 21.17
CA LYS A 59 -10.74 8.00 21.67
C LYS A 59 -9.48 8.15 20.82
N VAL A 60 -9.02 7.07 20.19
CA VAL A 60 -7.90 7.13 19.24
C VAL A 60 -8.34 7.85 17.98
N LEU A 61 -9.56 7.55 17.52
CA LEU A 61 -10.19 8.12 16.34
C LEU A 61 -10.67 9.57 16.52
N GLU A 62 -10.58 10.15 17.73
CA GLU A 62 -10.81 11.58 17.97
C GLU A 62 -9.63 12.47 17.53
N GLN A 63 -8.45 11.88 17.29
CA GLN A 63 -7.24 12.63 16.92
C GLN A 63 -7.33 13.11 15.47
N SER A 64 -6.84 14.33 15.21
CA SER A 64 -6.78 14.91 13.86
C SER A 64 -5.38 15.37 13.45
N GLN A 65 -4.46 15.59 14.41
CA GLN A 65 -3.10 16.05 14.14
C GLN A 65 -2.13 15.72 15.27
N ASP A 66 -0.84 15.63 14.97
CA ASP A 66 0.24 15.60 15.95
C ASP A 66 0.71 17.03 16.29
N ASP A 67 0.17 17.59 17.37
CA ASP A 67 0.52 18.93 17.86
C ASP A 67 1.99 19.08 18.28
N SER A 68 2.72 17.98 18.44
CA SER A 68 4.14 18.01 18.80
C SER A 68 5.06 18.16 17.59
N TYR A 69 4.53 18.00 16.37
CA TYR A 69 5.29 18.15 15.14
C TYR A 69 5.68 19.62 14.89
N VAL A 70 6.97 19.85 14.70
CA VAL A 70 7.51 21.17 14.36
C VAL A 70 8.26 21.06 13.03
N PRO A 71 7.79 21.74 11.96
CA PRO A 71 8.48 21.77 10.68
C PRO A 71 9.88 22.36 10.80
N VAL A 72 10.83 21.83 10.04
CA VAL A 72 12.17 22.41 9.93
C VAL A 72 12.07 23.80 9.27
N ALA A 73 12.72 24.80 9.88
CA ALA A 73 12.75 26.16 9.34
C ALA A 73 13.61 26.27 8.07
N ASP A 74 14.75 25.56 8.06
CA ASP A 74 15.74 25.58 6.98
C ASP A 74 15.90 24.17 6.38
N PRO A 75 15.00 23.75 5.47
CA PRO A 75 15.08 22.43 4.85
C PRO A 75 16.29 22.32 3.92
N PRO A 76 16.83 21.10 3.72
CA PRO A 76 17.89 20.87 2.76
C PRO A 76 17.46 21.20 1.33
N THR A 77 18.38 21.72 0.53
CA THR A 77 18.11 22.17 -0.85
C THR A 77 18.45 21.14 -1.92
N ASP A 78 18.98 19.98 -1.52
CA ASP A 78 19.56 18.93 -2.35
C ASP A 78 18.56 17.87 -2.85
N SER A 79 17.24 18.11 -2.70
CA SER A 79 16.23 17.26 -3.33
C SER A 79 16.54 17.06 -4.82
N PRO A 80 16.55 15.81 -5.31
CA PRO A 80 16.88 15.50 -6.70
C PRO A 80 15.84 16.03 -7.69
N VAL A 81 14.62 16.33 -7.23
CA VAL A 81 13.50 16.72 -8.08
C VAL A 81 12.76 17.88 -7.46
N LYS A 82 12.46 18.90 -8.27
CA LYS A 82 11.81 20.14 -7.83
C LYS A 82 10.48 20.34 -8.58
N PRO A 83 9.50 21.06 -8.00
CA PRO A 83 9.54 21.70 -6.68
C PRO A 83 9.50 20.69 -5.53
N CYS A 84 10.20 21.02 -4.44
CA CYS A 84 10.24 20.24 -3.21
C CYS A 84 9.50 21.01 -2.13
N ILE A 85 8.56 20.37 -1.45
CA ILE A 85 7.82 20.94 -0.33
C ILE A 85 8.28 20.35 1.00
N VAL A 86 7.93 21.02 2.09
CA VAL A 86 8.15 20.56 3.47
C VAL A 86 6.77 20.49 4.14
N PRO A 87 6.39 19.34 4.74
CA PRO A 87 5.15 19.24 5.49
C PRO A 87 5.10 20.28 6.61
N GLN A 88 4.04 21.09 6.63
CA GLN A 88 3.85 22.14 7.64
C GLN A 88 3.10 21.63 8.88
N THR A 89 2.41 20.51 8.73
CA THR A 89 1.70 19.80 9.81
C THR A 89 1.96 18.30 9.66
N LYS A 90 1.56 17.53 10.67
CA LYS A 90 1.53 16.06 10.63
C LYS A 90 0.11 15.64 11.01
N GLU A 91 -0.76 15.57 10.00
CA GLU A 91 -2.17 15.23 10.18
C GLU A 91 -2.34 13.75 10.54
N ILE A 92 -3.30 13.48 11.42
CA ILE A 92 -3.72 12.14 11.82
C ILE A 92 -5.14 11.94 11.31
N ALA A 93 -5.32 10.93 10.47
CA ALA A 93 -6.62 10.57 9.94
C ALA A 93 -6.73 9.04 9.86
N PHE A 94 -7.93 8.52 9.70
CA PHE A 94 -8.19 7.09 9.77
C PHE A 94 -9.13 6.60 8.67
N THR A 95 -9.18 5.29 8.50
CA THR A 95 -10.23 4.64 7.71
C THR A 95 -10.85 3.53 8.55
N VAL A 96 -12.17 3.47 8.58
CA VAL A 96 -12.95 2.46 9.31
C VAL A 96 -13.72 1.62 8.31
N PHE A 97 -13.58 0.31 8.36
CA PHE A 97 -14.47 -0.62 7.67
C PHE A 97 -15.50 -1.11 8.68
N ALA A 98 -16.75 -0.65 8.61
CA ALA A 98 -17.75 -0.93 9.64
C ALA A 98 -18.85 -1.84 9.11
N GLU A 99 -19.06 -3.00 9.72
CA GLU A 99 -20.21 -3.84 9.37
C GLU A 99 -21.54 -3.17 9.71
N ASN A 100 -22.49 -3.31 8.79
CA ASN A 100 -23.88 -2.94 9.05
C ASN A 100 -24.49 -3.82 10.16
N ASP A 101 -25.42 -3.25 10.91
CA ASP A 101 -26.15 -3.93 11.99
C ASP A 101 -26.86 -5.21 11.51
N GLU A 102 -27.25 -5.27 10.23
CA GLU A 102 -27.81 -6.48 9.60
C GLU A 102 -26.80 -7.64 9.55
N VAL A 103 -25.51 -7.35 9.33
CA VAL A 103 -24.43 -8.34 9.31
C VAL A 103 -24.22 -8.91 10.72
N PHE A 104 -24.18 -8.04 11.74
CA PHE A 104 -24.12 -8.48 13.13
C PHE A 104 -25.34 -9.31 13.53
N ALA A 105 -26.55 -8.85 13.18
CA ALA A 105 -27.79 -9.55 13.47
C ALA A 105 -27.85 -10.95 12.82
N ALA A 106 -27.38 -11.08 11.56
CA ALA A 106 -27.30 -12.35 10.85
C ALA A 106 -26.40 -13.37 11.57
N ASN A 107 -25.40 -12.88 12.31
CA ASN A 107 -24.47 -13.68 13.11
C ASN A 107 -24.87 -13.80 14.59
N ASN A 108 -26.06 -13.33 14.97
CA ASN A 108 -26.56 -13.29 16.36
C ASN A 108 -25.68 -12.47 17.32
N ILE A 109 -25.06 -11.40 16.80
CA ILE A 109 -24.21 -10.48 17.57
C ILE A 109 -25.00 -9.19 17.83
N THR A 110 -25.08 -8.78 19.09
CA THR A 110 -25.77 -7.55 19.52
C THR A 110 -24.91 -6.66 20.42
N ASP A 111 -23.79 -7.17 20.90
CA ASP A 111 -22.87 -6.53 21.83
C ASP A 111 -21.50 -7.23 21.86
N ALA A 112 -20.54 -6.68 22.62
CA ALA A 112 -19.21 -7.27 22.75
C ALA A 112 -19.20 -8.68 23.36
N ALA A 113 -20.16 -9.03 24.21
CA ALA A 113 -20.21 -10.37 24.83
C ALA A 113 -20.61 -11.44 23.81
N SER A 114 -21.65 -11.19 23.03
CA SER A 114 -22.07 -12.06 21.91
C SER A 114 -21.00 -12.13 20.81
N LEU A 115 -20.30 -11.02 20.51
CA LEU A 115 -19.14 -11.03 19.61
C LEU A 115 -17.98 -11.87 20.17
N THR A 116 -17.72 -11.81 21.48
CA THR A 116 -16.68 -12.63 22.12
C THR A 116 -16.96 -14.13 21.95
N GLU A 117 -18.22 -14.56 22.10
CA GLU A 117 -18.62 -15.96 21.86
C GLU A 117 -18.48 -16.38 20.39
N TYR A 118 -18.80 -15.48 19.45
CA TYR A 118 -18.55 -15.70 18.03
C TYR A 118 -17.05 -15.87 17.75
N LEU A 119 -16.21 -14.95 18.25
CA LEU A 119 -14.77 -14.95 17.99
C LEU A 119 -14.03 -16.14 18.63
N LYS A 120 -14.57 -16.76 19.68
CA LYS A 120 -14.04 -18.05 20.20
C LYS A 120 -14.03 -19.18 19.16
N GLN A 121 -14.88 -19.08 18.14
CA GLN A 121 -15.03 -20.10 17.10
C GLN A 121 -14.37 -19.70 15.78
N HIS A 122 -14.28 -18.39 15.51
CA HIS A 122 -13.89 -17.86 14.19
C HIS A 122 -12.53 -17.16 14.16
N TYR A 123 -12.02 -16.67 15.29
CA TYR A 123 -10.73 -15.96 15.30
C TYR A 123 -9.58 -16.96 15.14
N VAL A 124 -8.59 -16.65 14.28
CA VAL A 124 -7.55 -17.63 13.93
C VAL A 124 -6.60 -17.99 15.07
N PHE A 125 -6.30 -17.03 15.95
CA PHE A 125 -5.36 -17.27 17.04
C PHE A 125 -6.11 -17.70 18.30
N HIS A 126 -5.65 -18.81 18.87
CA HIS A 126 -6.03 -19.25 20.20
C HIS A 126 -4.76 -19.54 20.98
N ASN A 127 -4.34 -18.60 21.81
CA ASN A 127 -3.19 -18.77 22.70
C ASN A 127 -3.54 -18.33 24.12
N SER A 128 -2.67 -18.63 25.07
CA SER A 128 -2.88 -18.34 26.49
C SER A 128 -2.95 -16.85 26.84
N ASP A 129 -2.51 -15.99 25.93
CA ASP A 129 -2.36 -14.56 26.18
C ASP A 129 -3.60 -13.77 25.72
N LEU A 130 -4.47 -14.37 24.90
CA LEU A 130 -5.74 -13.77 24.48
C LEU A 130 -6.77 -13.75 25.62
N LEU A 131 -7.48 -12.62 25.73
CA LEU A 131 -8.56 -12.43 26.70
C LEU A 131 -9.94 -12.58 26.04
N TYR A 132 -10.86 -13.17 26.79
CA TYR A 132 -12.25 -13.44 26.42
C TYR A 132 -13.23 -13.06 27.54
N ASP A 133 -12.78 -12.21 28.46
CA ASP A 133 -13.56 -11.74 29.62
C ASP A 133 -14.25 -10.40 29.29
N ASP A 134 -14.46 -9.53 30.27
CA ASP A 134 -15.08 -8.22 30.09
C ASP A 134 -14.07 -7.07 29.95
N GLN A 135 -12.77 -7.38 29.77
CA GLN A 135 -11.69 -6.39 29.64
C GLN A 135 -11.50 -5.91 28.20
N TYR A 136 -12.56 -5.38 27.58
CA TYR A 136 -12.58 -5.02 26.15
C TYR A 136 -11.55 -3.95 25.72
N THR A 137 -11.04 -3.13 26.66
CA THR A 137 -10.01 -2.12 26.36
C THR A 137 -8.57 -2.68 26.41
N ASP A 138 -8.38 -3.91 26.86
CA ASP A 138 -7.06 -4.55 26.82
C ASP A 138 -6.74 -4.98 25.37
N PRO A 139 -5.56 -4.63 24.82
CA PRO A 139 -5.19 -5.00 23.44
C PRO A 139 -5.10 -6.51 23.21
N ARG A 140 -5.01 -7.32 24.28
CA ARG A 140 -5.05 -8.78 24.20
C ARG A 140 -6.47 -9.33 24.09
N HIS A 141 -7.49 -8.51 24.30
CA HIS A 141 -8.88 -8.96 24.21
C HIS A 141 -9.28 -9.20 22.76
N VAL A 142 -9.94 -10.33 22.49
CA VAL A 142 -10.26 -10.75 21.11
C VAL A 142 -11.18 -9.75 20.38
N VAL A 143 -12.13 -9.13 21.09
CA VAL A 143 -12.97 -8.04 20.54
C VAL A 143 -12.14 -6.79 20.23
N ASN A 144 -11.11 -6.48 21.04
CA ASN A 144 -10.24 -5.33 20.75
C ASN A 144 -9.45 -5.57 19.46
N GLN A 145 -8.90 -6.77 19.29
CA GLN A 145 -8.19 -7.17 18.07
C GLN A 145 -9.09 -7.28 16.86
N PHE A 146 -10.35 -7.71 17.04
CA PHE A 146 -11.37 -7.65 15.99
C PHE A 146 -11.61 -6.20 15.56
N VAL A 147 -11.96 -5.30 16.48
CA VAL A 147 -12.22 -3.89 16.14
C VAL A 147 -10.99 -3.25 15.51
N SER A 148 -9.78 -3.45 16.04
CA SER A 148 -8.57 -2.83 15.49
C SER A 148 -8.21 -3.32 14.08
N TYR A 149 -8.64 -4.52 13.68
CA TYR A 149 -8.47 -5.04 12.32
C TYR A 149 -9.27 -4.27 11.26
N HIS A 150 -10.29 -3.51 11.69
CA HIS A 150 -11.14 -2.70 10.82
C HIS A 150 -10.62 -1.26 10.65
N LEU A 151 -9.52 -0.90 11.31
CA LEU A 151 -9.05 0.47 11.41
C LEU A 151 -7.70 0.61 10.72
N LEU A 152 -7.61 1.51 9.75
CA LEU A 152 -6.34 1.93 9.16
C LEU A 152 -5.88 3.26 9.77
N PRO A 153 -4.57 3.45 10.00
CA PRO A 153 -4.00 4.68 10.56
C PRO A 153 -3.93 5.84 9.56
N GLN A 154 -4.67 5.78 8.46
CA GLN A 154 -4.62 6.78 7.40
C GLN A 154 -5.96 6.97 6.71
N ALA A 155 -6.20 8.17 6.19
CA ALA A 155 -7.34 8.47 5.32
C ALA A 155 -7.12 7.84 3.95
N VAL A 156 -7.87 6.80 3.64
CA VAL A 156 -7.89 6.15 2.34
C VAL A 156 -9.17 6.57 1.64
N SER A 157 -9.08 7.65 0.85
CA SER A 157 -10.20 8.08 0.03
C SER A 157 -10.56 7.02 -1.03
N PRO A 158 -11.76 7.04 -1.62
CA PRO A 158 -12.15 6.04 -2.62
C PRO A 158 -11.17 5.91 -3.80
N LYS A 159 -10.51 7.01 -4.18
CA LYS A 159 -9.50 7.04 -5.26
C LYS A 159 -8.14 6.48 -4.86
N GLN A 160 -7.94 6.21 -3.58
CA GLN A 160 -6.70 5.73 -2.99
C GLN A 160 -6.82 4.33 -2.38
N LEU A 161 -8.01 3.68 -2.46
CA LEU A 161 -8.21 2.31 -2.00
C LEU A 161 -7.16 1.36 -2.61
N VAL A 162 -6.92 1.50 -3.91
CA VAL A 162 -5.71 1.04 -4.60
C VAL A 162 -5.21 2.13 -5.54
N ILE A 163 -3.92 2.13 -5.87
CA ILE A 163 -3.33 3.11 -6.79
C ILE A 163 -3.20 2.53 -8.21
N HIS A 164 -3.96 3.12 -9.13
CA HIS A 164 -3.81 2.90 -10.57
C HIS A 164 -2.89 3.97 -11.18
N TYR A 165 -1.82 3.55 -11.85
CA TYR A 165 -0.88 4.51 -12.42
C TYR A 165 0.00 4.02 -13.57
N ASN A 166 0.75 2.93 -13.36
CA ASN A 166 1.72 2.42 -14.32
C ASN A 166 1.68 0.90 -14.45
N GLU A 167 0.60 0.26 -14.01
CA GLU A 167 0.34 -1.13 -14.30
C GLU A 167 0.24 -1.37 -15.82
N ILE A 168 0.50 -2.60 -16.24
CA ILE A 168 0.56 -2.95 -17.67
C ILE A 168 -0.75 -2.61 -18.38
N ASP A 169 -0.63 -1.96 -19.55
CA ASP A 169 -1.73 -1.48 -20.38
C ASP A 169 -2.64 -0.39 -19.77
N PHE A 170 -2.32 0.17 -18.60
CA PHE A 170 -3.09 1.27 -18.02
C PHE A 170 -2.95 2.58 -18.81
N ASP A 171 -4.08 3.20 -19.13
CA ASP A 171 -4.15 4.50 -19.80
C ASP A 171 -4.32 5.65 -18.79
N LEU A 172 -3.19 6.18 -18.32
CA LEU A 172 -3.16 7.33 -17.43
C LEU A 172 -3.87 8.57 -18.02
N ASN A 173 -3.83 8.81 -19.33
CA ASN A 173 -4.49 9.99 -19.89
C ASN A 173 -6.01 9.83 -19.86
N ALA A 174 -6.52 8.65 -20.18
CA ALA A 174 -7.94 8.35 -20.07
C ALA A 174 -8.41 8.45 -18.61
N TYR A 175 -7.62 7.96 -17.65
CA TYR A 175 -7.92 8.11 -16.22
C TYR A 175 -7.97 9.57 -15.80
N LEU A 176 -6.99 10.40 -16.20
CA LEU A 176 -6.98 11.83 -15.87
C LEU A 176 -8.16 12.60 -16.51
N GLU A 177 -8.67 12.15 -17.65
CA GLU A 177 -9.83 12.76 -18.31
C GLU A 177 -11.16 12.35 -17.68
N THR A 178 -11.30 11.09 -17.28
CA THR A 178 -12.58 10.50 -16.86
C THR A 178 -12.74 10.34 -15.35
N GLY A 179 -11.64 10.27 -14.61
CA GLY A 179 -11.61 9.91 -13.19
C GLY A 179 -11.92 8.44 -12.90
N ILE A 180 -12.07 7.60 -13.93
CA ILE A 180 -12.44 6.18 -13.81
C ILE A 180 -11.23 5.33 -14.23
N PRO A 181 -10.66 4.50 -13.32
CA PRO A 181 -9.57 3.63 -13.69
C PRO A 181 -10.06 2.57 -14.68
N GLN A 182 -9.31 2.34 -15.75
CA GLN A 182 -9.55 1.23 -16.67
C GLN A 182 -8.62 0.09 -16.28
N THR A 183 -9.03 -0.68 -15.29
CA THR A 183 -8.23 -1.77 -14.73
C THR A 183 -8.00 -2.85 -15.78
N THR A 184 -6.76 -3.02 -16.20
CA THR A 184 -6.32 -3.98 -17.22
C THR A 184 -5.79 -5.26 -16.59
N VAL A 185 -5.14 -5.14 -15.44
CA VAL A 185 -4.62 -6.23 -14.64
C VAL A 185 -5.00 -6.04 -13.17
N PRO A 186 -4.96 -7.10 -12.35
CA PRO A 186 -5.06 -7.00 -10.91
C PRO A 186 -4.11 -5.97 -10.30
N VAL A 187 -4.66 -5.10 -9.46
CA VAL A 187 -3.92 -4.12 -8.65
C VAL A 187 -4.30 -4.31 -7.19
N TYR A 188 -3.32 -4.19 -6.30
CA TYR A 188 -3.53 -4.36 -4.87
C TYR A 188 -2.56 -3.56 -4.04
N ASP A 189 -3.00 -3.24 -2.84
CA ASP A 189 -2.18 -2.71 -1.75
C ASP A 189 -2.44 -3.50 -0.46
N TYR A 190 -1.40 -3.60 0.37
CA TYR A 190 -1.49 -4.22 1.69
C TYR A 190 -1.31 -3.14 2.74
N TYR A 191 -2.37 -2.89 3.51
CA TYR A 191 -2.40 -1.91 4.57
C TYR A 191 -2.13 -2.54 5.92
N GLU A 192 -1.53 -1.76 6.82
CA GLU A 192 -1.35 -2.15 8.21
C GLU A 192 -2.51 -1.61 9.04
N THR A 193 -3.21 -2.51 9.72
CA THR A 193 -4.29 -2.13 10.63
C THR A 193 -3.74 -1.60 11.96
N LEU A 194 -4.56 -0.88 12.70
CA LEU A 194 -4.27 -0.51 14.09
C LEU A 194 -4.21 -1.75 15.00
N GLY A 195 -3.80 -1.51 16.25
CA GLY A 195 -3.83 -2.50 17.33
C GLY A 195 -2.49 -3.15 17.63
N THR A 196 -2.50 -4.07 18.58
CA THR A 196 -1.34 -4.89 18.94
C THR A 196 -1.82 -6.31 19.21
N PRO A 197 -1.52 -7.27 18.32
CA PRO A 197 -0.67 -7.14 17.13
C PRO A 197 -1.37 -6.38 15.98
N ARG A 198 -0.57 -5.68 15.16
CA ARG A 198 -1.00 -5.12 13.87
C ARG A 198 -1.14 -6.23 12.84
N ARG A 199 -2.06 -6.09 11.88
CA ARG A 199 -2.35 -7.10 10.85
C ARG A 199 -2.26 -6.48 9.45
N LEU A 200 -2.16 -7.36 8.45
CA LEU A 200 -2.30 -6.96 7.05
C LEU A 200 -3.76 -7.05 6.64
N LEU A 201 -4.23 -6.00 5.96
CA LEU A 201 -5.49 -5.97 5.23
C LEU A 201 -5.17 -5.72 3.76
N LYS A 202 -5.57 -6.63 2.88
CA LYS A 202 -5.37 -6.47 1.43
C LYS A 202 -6.58 -5.72 0.85
N ILE A 203 -6.33 -4.68 0.06
CA ILE A 203 -7.35 -4.06 -0.80
C ILE A 203 -6.95 -4.36 -2.25
N TYR A 204 -7.93 -4.78 -3.04
CA TYR A 204 -7.72 -5.35 -4.36
C TYR A 204 -8.76 -4.83 -5.35
N GLU A 205 -8.34 -4.62 -6.60
CA GLU A 205 -9.24 -4.37 -7.73
C GLU A 205 -8.73 -5.08 -8.99
N SER A 206 -9.64 -5.63 -9.78
CA SER A 206 -9.37 -6.16 -11.11
C SER A 206 -10.54 -5.89 -12.06
N SER A 207 -10.37 -6.20 -13.34
CA SER A 207 -11.46 -6.13 -14.32
C SER A 207 -12.58 -7.15 -14.07
N SER A 208 -12.36 -8.15 -13.21
CA SER A 208 -13.32 -9.20 -12.87
C SER A 208 -13.84 -9.16 -11.45
N SER A 209 -13.29 -8.32 -10.56
CA SER A 209 -13.68 -8.25 -9.14
C SER A 209 -14.97 -7.48 -8.86
N ASP A 210 -15.51 -6.78 -9.86
CA ASP A 210 -16.70 -5.90 -9.74
C ASP A 210 -16.52 -4.84 -8.63
N GLY A 211 -15.44 -4.07 -8.73
CA GLY A 211 -15.05 -3.04 -7.76
C GLY A 211 -14.01 -3.50 -6.75
N PHE A 212 -13.84 -2.73 -5.68
CA PHE A 212 -12.83 -2.98 -4.64
C PHE A 212 -13.22 -4.15 -3.74
N ARG A 213 -12.22 -4.95 -3.36
CA ARG A 213 -12.38 -6.08 -2.45
C ARG A 213 -11.36 -6.07 -1.32
N LEU A 214 -11.82 -6.32 -0.10
CA LEU A 214 -10.95 -6.63 1.04
C LEU A 214 -10.61 -8.10 1.06
N ASN A 215 -9.33 -8.45 1.21
CA ASN A 215 -8.84 -9.83 1.32
C ASN A 215 -9.30 -10.75 0.17
N HIS A 216 -9.31 -10.21 -1.05
CA HIS A 216 -9.51 -11.02 -2.25
C HIS A 216 -8.23 -11.78 -2.61
N PHE A 217 -8.35 -13.09 -2.84
CA PHE A 217 -7.23 -13.96 -3.16
C PHE A 217 -7.52 -14.77 -4.41
N ALA A 218 -6.63 -14.70 -5.40
CA ALA A 218 -6.79 -15.37 -6.67
C ALA A 218 -5.47 -15.97 -7.16
N ARG A 219 -5.56 -17.01 -8.00
CA ARG A 219 -4.46 -17.47 -8.84
C ARG A 219 -4.55 -16.82 -10.20
N TYR A 220 -3.41 -16.42 -10.74
CA TYR A 220 -3.33 -15.70 -12.00
C TYR A 220 -2.95 -16.58 -13.18
N GLN A 221 -3.40 -16.18 -14.37
CA GLN A 221 -2.90 -16.68 -15.64
C GLN A 221 -1.50 -16.12 -15.87
N LYS A 222 -0.53 -17.01 -16.09
CA LYS A 222 0.89 -16.62 -16.15
C LYS A 222 1.21 -15.62 -17.27
N ASP A 223 0.50 -15.66 -18.39
CA ASP A 223 0.83 -14.87 -19.58
C ASP A 223 0.06 -13.54 -19.66
N GLU A 224 -1.10 -13.43 -19.00
CA GLU A 224 -2.00 -12.27 -19.11
C GLU A 224 -2.15 -11.49 -17.79
N PHE A 225 -1.64 -12.04 -16.67
CA PHE A 225 -1.90 -11.58 -15.31
C PHE A 225 -3.40 -11.51 -14.92
N ALA A 226 -4.30 -12.03 -15.75
CA ALA A 226 -5.73 -12.11 -15.43
C ALA A 226 -6.02 -13.15 -14.35
N GLU A 227 -7.10 -12.96 -13.61
CA GLU A 227 -7.60 -13.98 -12.68
C GLU A 227 -7.93 -15.28 -13.41
N LYS A 228 -7.56 -16.40 -12.79
CA LYS A 228 -7.83 -17.76 -13.29
C LYS A 228 -8.73 -18.54 -12.36
N GLU A 229 -8.45 -18.46 -11.06
CA GLU A 229 -9.16 -19.18 -10.01
C GLU A 229 -9.25 -18.26 -8.80
N ILE A 230 -10.48 -17.98 -8.37
CA ILE A 230 -10.74 -17.23 -7.15
C ILE A 230 -10.62 -18.23 -5.99
N ILE A 231 -9.67 -17.98 -5.10
CA ILE A 231 -9.46 -18.75 -3.88
C ILE A 231 -10.42 -18.26 -2.80
N ASP A 232 -10.55 -16.93 -2.70
CA ASP A 232 -11.45 -16.23 -1.79
C ASP A 232 -11.92 -14.95 -2.48
N GLU A 233 -13.22 -14.73 -2.51
CA GLU A 233 -13.84 -13.56 -3.15
C GLU A 233 -13.50 -12.27 -2.39
N GLY A 234 -13.27 -12.37 -1.08
CA GLY A 234 -13.15 -11.21 -0.23
C GLY A 234 -14.44 -10.41 -0.09
N ILE A 235 -14.38 -9.30 0.65
CA ILE A 235 -15.54 -8.47 0.97
C ILE A 235 -15.60 -7.26 0.04
N SER A 236 -16.77 -7.03 -0.57
CA SER A 236 -16.99 -5.85 -1.43
C SER A 236 -16.88 -4.55 -0.64
N VAL A 237 -16.19 -3.56 -1.21
CA VAL A 237 -16.14 -2.18 -0.71
C VAL A 237 -16.56 -1.24 -1.81
N SER A 238 -17.58 -0.43 -1.53
CA SER A 238 -18.14 0.54 -2.47
C SER A 238 -17.83 1.96 -2.03
N ALA A 239 -17.39 2.78 -2.99
CA ALA A 239 -17.23 4.21 -2.79
C ALA A 239 -18.56 4.90 -2.46
N GLU A 240 -19.66 4.41 -3.05
CA GLU A 240 -21.02 4.90 -2.83
C GLU A 240 -21.56 4.58 -1.43
N GLN A 241 -21.00 3.57 -0.76
CA GLN A 241 -21.28 3.22 0.63
C GLN A 241 -20.23 3.78 1.60
N SER A 242 -19.52 4.85 1.21
CA SER A 242 -18.57 5.54 2.07
C SER A 242 -19.16 6.80 2.72
N LEU A 243 -18.66 7.13 3.89
CA LEU A 243 -18.97 8.36 4.63
C LEU A 243 -17.65 9.08 4.89
N GLU A 244 -17.64 10.40 4.71
CA GLU A 244 -16.47 11.25 4.92
C GLU A 244 -16.63 12.10 6.19
N ALA A 245 -15.59 12.07 7.03
CA ALA A 245 -15.41 12.86 8.25
C ALA A 245 -14.21 13.82 8.08
N GLU A 246 -14.07 14.77 8.99
CA GLU A 246 -12.92 15.69 9.01
C GLU A 246 -11.57 14.94 9.07
N ASN A 247 -11.51 13.84 9.82
CA ASN A 247 -10.31 13.05 10.02
C ASN A 247 -10.40 11.65 9.40
N GLY A 248 -11.13 11.48 8.29
CA GLY A 248 -11.03 10.29 7.45
C GLY A 248 -12.34 9.71 6.92
N TYR A 249 -12.37 8.39 6.69
CA TYR A 249 -13.47 7.72 5.98
C TYR A 249 -14.05 6.53 6.75
N VAL A 250 -15.35 6.28 6.58
CA VAL A 250 -16.02 5.04 6.97
C VAL A 250 -16.53 4.34 5.72
N TYR A 251 -16.20 3.07 5.52
CA TYR A 251 -16.77 2.20 4.50
C TYR A 251 -17.70 1.19 5.15
N LEU A 252 -18.94 1.14 4.70
CA LEU A 252 -19.92 0.18 5.23
C LEU A 252 -19.71 -1.19 4.60
N LEU A 253 -19.65 -2.24 5.43
CA LEU A 253 -19.50 -3.62 5.00
C LEU A 253 -20.82 -4.39 5.14
N ASP A 254 -21.09 -5.24 4.14
CA ASP A 254 -22.24 -6.15 4.11
C ASP A 254 -21.87 -7.60 4.49
N GLU A 255 -20.61 -7.83 4.87
CA GLU A 255 -20.08 -9.11 5.34
C GLU A 255 -19.15 -8.92 6.53
N MET A 256 -18.99 -9.96 7.34
CA MET A 256 -18.19 -9.92 8.57
C MET A 256 -16.68 -10.00 8.23
N LEU A 257 -15.90 -8.99 8.60
CA LEU A 257 -14.45 -8.97 8.35
C LEU A 257 -13.69 -9.56 9.54
N VAL A 258 -13.38 -10.86 9.47
CA VAL A 258 -12.69 -11.58 10.56
C VAL A 258 -11.30 -11.99 10.12
N TYR A 259 -10.30 -11.77 10.97
CA TYR A 259 -8.97 -12.35 10.80
C TYR A 259 -9.00 -13.85 11.18
N ASP A 260 -9.58 -14.64 10.29
CA ASP A 260 -9.85 -16.05 10.48
C ASP A 260 -8.77 -16.94 9.85
N LYS A 261 -8.94 -18.27 9.97
CA LYS A 261 -7.97 -19.22 9.44
C LYS A 261 -7.87 -19.15 7.91
N SER A 262 -8.99 -18.97 7.20
CA SER A 262 -9.01 -18.86 5.74
C SER A 262 -8.14 -17.69 5.28
N THR A 263 -8.37 -16.51 5.87
CA THR A 263 -7.64 -15.28 5.60
C THR A 263 -6.14 -15.47 5.80
N VAL A 264 -5.72 -16.04 6.94
CA VAL A 264 -4.29 -16.27 7.22
C VAL A 264 -3.65 -17.28 6.28
N ASP A 265 -4.35 -18.38 5.97
CA ASP A 265 -3.85 -19.40 5.05
C ASP A 265 -3.70 -18.83 3.62
N ASN A 266 -4.62 -17.94 3.20
CA ASN A 266 -4.59 -17.32 1.88
C ASN A 266 -3.52 -16.23 1.73
N PHE A 267 -3.07 -15.62 2.83
CA PHE A 267 -1.87 -14.77 2.85
C PHE A 267 -0.56 -15.53 2.57
N ALA A 268 -0.61 -16.84 2.26
CA ALA A 268 0.51 -17.58 1.68
C ALA A 268 0.77 -17.22 0.19
N GLU A 269 0.77 -15.93 -0.11
CA GLU A 269 1.12 -15.34 -1.40
C GLU A 269 2.31 -14.37 -1.25
N ARG A 270 2.84 -13.89 -2.37
CA ARG A 270 3.86 -12.83 -2.36
C ARG A 270 3.21 -11.51 -1.97
N ILE A 271 3.57 -10.98 -0.81
CA ILE A 271 3.12 -9.68 -0.33
C ILE A 271 4.09 -8.62 -0.83
N ARG A 272 3.71 -7.87 -1.86
CA ARG A 272 4.45 -6.71 -2.38
C ARG A 272 3.80 -5.43 -1.88
N ILE A 273 4.56 -4.63 -1.13
CA ILE A 273 4.07 -3.38 -0.56
C ILE A 273 4.91 -2.24 -1.11
N ASP A 274 4.23 -1.30 -1.75
CA ASP A 274 4.77 0.01 -2.07
C ASP A 274 5.17 0.74 -0.78
N LEU A 275 6.39 1.24 -0.68
CA LEU A 275 6.84 1.84 0.57
C LEU A 275 6.08 3.14 0.90
N ALA A 276 5.58 3.88 -0.09
CA ALA A 276 4.75 5.05 0.15
C ALA A 276 3.37 4.70 0.70
N SER A 277 2.81 3.51 0.41
CA SER A 277 1.50 3.10 0.96
C SER A 277 1.49 2.92 2.47
N ARG A 278 2.67 2.73 3.05
CA ARG A 278 2.90 2.59 4.49
C ARG A 278 3.07 3.92 5.20
N SER A 279 2.90 5.04 4.50
CA SER A 279 3.05 6.38 5.05
C SER A 279 1.70 7.06 5.27
N PRO A 280 1.08 6.87 6.45
CA PRO A 280 -0.03 7.70 6.88
C PRO A 280 0.23 9.18 6.72
N GLU A 281 1.44 9.62 6.98
CA GLU A 281 1.77 11.04 6.98
C GLU A 281 1.76 11.64 5.56
N LEU A 282 2.10 10.84 4.54
CA LEU A 282 1.92 11.26 3.15
C LEU A 282 0.46 11.11 2.70
N MET A 283 -0.23 10.05 3.11
CA MET A 283 -1.62 9.79 2.73
C MET A 283 -2.57 10.86 3.30
N ASN A 284 -2.48 11.15 4.58
CA ASN A 284 -3.34 12.10 5.30
C ASN A 284 -3.20 13.54 4.81
N LEU A 285 -2.03 13.89 4.28
CA LEU A 285 -1.76 15.20 3.68
C LEU A 285 -2.10 15.26 2.18
N GLY A 286 -2.55 14.15 1.57
CA GLY A 286 -2.74 14.04 0.13
C GLY A 286 -1.45 14.17 -0.67
N TYR A 287 -0.30 13.88 -0.04
CA TYR A 287 1.02 13.99 -0.67
C TYR A 287 1.43 12.74 -1.42
N ARG A 288 0.85 11.58 -1.10
CA ARG A 288 1.07 10.37 -1.87
C ARG A 288 0.31 10.44 -3.20
N ARG A 289 1.01 10.14 -4.29
CA ARG A 289 0.50 10.06 -5.67
C ARG A 289 -0.39 11.26 -6.10
N PRO A 290 0.06 12.52 -5.96
CA PRO A 290 -0.67 13.65 -6.54
C PRO A 290 -0.78 13.45 -8.05
N LEU A 291 -1.98 13.63 -8.60
CA LEU A 291 -2.25 13.52 -10.04
C LEU A 291 -2.01 14.86 -10.77
N ASP A 292 -1.04 15.63 -10.29
CA ASP A 292 -0.63 16.91 -10.82
C ASP A 292 0.87 17.19 -10.58
N ASP A 293 1.35 18.32 -11.11
CA ASP A 293 2.75 18.77 -10.97
C ASP A 293 2.91 19.89 -9.91
N THR A 294 2.00 20.01 -8.92
CA THR A 294 2.08 21.05 -7.87
C THR A 294 3.37 20.95 -7.06
N PHE A 295 3.80 19.72 -6.76
CA PHE A 295 5.11 19.40 -6.25
C PHE A 295 5.61 18.10 -6.91
N SER A 296 6.92 17.90 -6.89
CA SER A 296 7.52 16.65 -7.37
C SER A 296 8.29 15.91 -6.27
N SER A 297 8.52 16.55 -5.12
CA SER A 297 9.07 15.90 -3.95
C SER A 297 8.60 16.51 -2.64
N VAL A 298 8.63 15.71 -1.58
CA VAL A 298 8.38 16.10 -0.20
C VAL A 298 9.65 15.78 0.60
N TYR A 299 10.18 16.75 1.33
CA TYR A 299 11.25 16.49 2.29
C TYR A 299 10.66 15.88 3.57
N CYS A 300 11.02 14.63 3.84
CA CYS A 300 10.59 13.90 5.02
C CYS A 300 11.65 14.09 6.11
N GLN A 301 11.50 15.14 6.93
CA GLN A 301 12.42 15.38 8.04
C GLN A 301 12.45 14.19 9.03
N PRO A 302 13.55 13.96 9.76
CA PRO A 302 13.61 12.91 10.78
C PRO A 302 12.43 13.02 11.76
N GLY A 303 11.72 11.91 11.99
CA GLY A 303 10.52 11.85 12.84
C GLY A 303 9.20 12.17 12.11
N PHE A 304 9.24 12.58 10.84
CA PHE A 304 8.03 12.73 10.03
C PHE A 304 7.44 11.38 9.58
N GLN A 305 8.26 10.34 9.44
CA GLN A 305 7.80 8.98 9.12
C GLN A 305 7.97 8.09 10.34
N ASP A 306 6.90 7.42 10.77
CA ASP A 306 6.96 6.56 11.97
C ASP A 306 7.66 5.21 11.70
N TRP A 307 7.63 4.72 10.46
CA TRP A 307 8.20 3.43 10.06
C TRP A 307 9.59 3.53 9.41
N ILE A 308 10.05 4.75 9.09
CA ILE A 308 11.41 5.04 8.62
C ILE A 308 12.14 5.91 9.65
N GLN A 309 13.27 5.40 10.16
CA GLN A 309 14.20 6.19 10.95
C GLN A 309 15.42 6.58 10.12
N VAL A 310 15.60 7.88 9.89
CA VAL A 310 16.79 8.43 9.23
C VAL A 310 17.87 8.66 10.27
N ILE A 311 18.99 7.95 10.16
CA ILE A 311 20.16 8.10 11.05
C ILE A 311 21.12 9.15 10.48
N SER A 312 21.30 9.16 9.15
CA SER A 312 22.10 10.16 8.45
C SER A 312 21.66 10.33 6.99
N GLY A 313 21.58 11.57 6.52
CA GLY A 313 21.13 11.93 5.17
C GLY A 313 19.77 12.63 5.16
N ASN A 314 19.30 12.93 3.94
CA ASN A 314 18.04 13.65 3.72
C ASN A 314 17.06 12.72 2.99
N LEU A 315 15.93 12.40 3.62
CA LEU A 315 14.90 11.56 3.03
C LEU A 315 13.91 12.41 2.25
N TYR A 316 13.59 11.95 1.04
CA TYR A 316 12.58 12.55 0.20
C TYR A 316 11.58 11.48 -0.23
N TYR A 317 10.31 11.84 -0.28
CA TYR A 317 9.32 11.16 -1.11
C TYR A 317 9.26 11.87 -2.46
N LEU A 318 9.28 11.13 -3.56
CA LEU A 318 9.22 11.63 -4.92
C LEU A 318 7.96 11.10 -5.61
N SER A 319 7.10 12.00 -6.09
CA SER A 319 5.79 11.60 -6.64
C SER A 319 5.84 10.95 -8.03
N GLY A 320 6.94 11.12 -8.75
CA GLY A 320 7.17 10.60 -10.11
C GLY A 320 6.12 10.96 -11.16
N PHE A 321 5.21 11.90 -10.87
CA PHE A 321 4.12 12.26 -11.77
C PHE A 321 4.68 12.72 -13.13
N ARG A 322 4.33 11.96 -14.18
CA ARG A 322 4.74 12.20 -15.59
C ARG A 322 6.25 12.26 -15.82
N LYS A 323 7.08 11.75 -14.89
CA LYS A 323 8.55 11.78 -15.02
C LYS A 323 9.14 10.66 -15.89
N GLY A 324 8.32 9.67 -16.24
CA GLY A 324 8.74 8.49 -17.01
C GLY A 324 9.62 7.52 -16.22
N TRP A 325 9.53 7.53 -14.89
CA TRP A 325 10.24 6.57 -14.04
C TRP A 325 9.63 5.18 -14.14
N CYS A 326 10.30 4.22 -13.53
CA CYS A 326 9.89 2.82 -13.52
C CYS A 326 10.01 2.28 -12.11
N ASP A 327 9.34 3.01 -11.24
CA ASP A 327 9.16 2.69 -9.84
C ASP A 327 7.77 2.05 -9.73
N TYR A 328 7.60 1.11 -8.80
CA TYR A 328 6.31 0.48 -8.59
C TYR A 328 5.30 1.56 -8.16
N GLN A 329 4.10 1.56 -8.74
CA GLN A 329 3.10 2.64 -8.59
C GLN A 329 3.61 4.07 -8.96
N GLY A 330 4.83 4.18 -9.48
CA GLY A 330 5.44 5.35 -10.09
C GLY A 330 5.92 6.42 -9.13
N ASP A 331 5.99 6.15 -7.83
CA ASP A 331 6.61 6.96 -6.79
C ASP A 331 7.80 6.23 -6.13
N GLU A 332 8.67 6.97 -5.45
CA GLU A 332 9.78 6.38 -4.68
C GLU A 332 10.06 7.20 -3.41
N PHE A 333 10.53 6.54 -2.35
CA PHE A 333 11.37 7.19 -1.35
C PHE A 333 12.83 7.17 -1.80
N LEU A 334 13.56 8.23 -1.46
CA LEU A 334 14.97 8.36 -1.76
C LEU A 334 15.70 9.03 -0.61
N LEU A 335 16.73 8.35 -0.08
CA LEU A 335 17.66 8.98 0.85
C LEU A 335 18.85 9.55 0.09
N LYS A 336 19.06 10.86 0.18
CA LYS A 336 20.30 11.52 -0.22
C LYS A 336 21.34 11.35 0.89
N ALA A 337 22.33 10.52 0.63
CA ALA A 337 23.47 10.29 1.50
C ALA A 337 24.54 11.37 1.26
N PRO A 338 25.03 12.05 2.32
CA PRO A 338 26.10 13.03 2.21
C PRO A 338 27.45 12.34 1.94
N ALA A 339 28.49 13.16 1.73
CA ALA A 339 29.85 12.68 1.82
C ALA A 339 30.08 12.12 3.24
N ASN A 340 30.68 10.92 3.35
CA ASN A 340 30.81 10.09 4.56
C ASN A 340 29.63 9.19 4.94
N GLY A 341 28.70 8.95 4.00
CA GLY A 341 27.68 7.90 4.12
C GLY A 341 26.35 8.39 4.67
N GLY A 342 25.29 7.69 4.30
CA GLY A 342 23.92 7.89 4.76
C GLY A 342 23.38 6.58 5.31
N GLU A 343 22.41 6.67 6.20
CA GLU A 343 21.91 5.51 6.92
C GLU A 343 20.44 5.67 7.27
N VAL A 344 19.68 4.61 7.01
CA VAL A 344 18.24 4.54 7.24
C VAL A 344 17.86 3.17 7.81
N ILE A 345 16.89 3.16 8.71
CA ILE A 345 16.27 1.97 9.28
C ILE A 345 14.80 1.96 8.86
N ILE A 346 14.33 0.81 8.39
CA ILE A 346 12.99 0.59 7.87
C ILE A 346 12.36 -0.53 8.69
N LYS A 347 11.23 -0.25 9.33
CA LYS A 347 10.40 -1.27 9.97
C LYS A 347 9.67 -2.08 8.90
N LEU A 348 9.73 -3.40 8.98
CA LEU A 348 8.96 -4.29 8.11
C LEU A 348 7.47 -4.27 8.45
N PRO A 349 6.59 -4.56 7.49
CA PRO A 349 5.16 -4.71 7.75
C PRO A 349 4.93 -5.99 8.58
N PRO A 350 3.77 -6.12 9.27
CA PRO A 350 3.46 -7.30 10.05
C PRO A 350 3.42 -8.54 9.16
N VAL A 351 3.93 -9.67 9.67
CA VAL A 351 3.80 -10.95 8.98
C VAL A 351 2.49 -11.64 9.38
N PRO A 352 1.76 -12.23 8.42
CA PRO A 352 0.43 -12.80 8.66
C PRO A 352 0.50 -14.05 9.53
N TYR A 353 1.55 -14.86 9.40
CA TYR A 353 1.75 -16.11 10.15
C TYR A 353 3.22 -16.37 10.43
N HIS A 354 3.49 -17.40 11.25
CA HIS A 354 4.83 -17.88 11.52
C HIS A 354 5.33 -18.75 10.36
N GLY A 355 6.46 -18.39 9.77
CA GLY A 355 7.00 -19.13 8.63
C GLY A 355 8.37 -18.63 8.18
N MET A 356 8.94 -19.34 7.21
CA MET A 356 10.14 -18.89 6.51
C MET A 356 9.76 -17.92 5.40
N TYR A 357 10.31 -16.71 5.44
CA TYR A 357 10.09 -15.68 4.43
C TYR A 357 11.40 -15.29 3.77
N GLN A 358 11.37 -15.15 2.45
CA GLN A 358 12.38 -14.42 1.71
C GLN A 358 11.99 -12.94 1.67
N VAL A 359 12.86 -12.07 2.19
CA VAL A 359 12.64 -10.62 2.20
C VAL A 359 13.39 -10.01 1.02
N ARG A 360 12.69 -9.18 0.23
CA ARG A 360 13.25 -8.57 -0.98
C ARG A 360 12.96 -7.09 -1.06
N LEU A 361 13.82 -6.33 -1.74
CA LEU A 361 13.61 -4.92 -2.05
C LEU A 361 13.62 -4.68 -3.55
N GLY A 362 12.71 -3.82 -4.03
CA GLY A 362 12.81 -3.24 -5.37
C GLY A 362 14.11 -2.44 -5.52
N THR A 363 14.76 -2.55 -6.67
CA THR A 363 16.01 -1.86 -6.96
C THR A 363 15.98 -1.21 -8.34
N SER A 364 16.45 0.03 -8.42
CA SER A 364 16.65 0.78 -9.66
C SER A 364 18.07 1.38 -9.68
N GLY A 365 18.90 0.85 -10.58
CA GLY A 365 20.31 1.17 -10.67
C GLY A 365 20.59 2.42 -11.50
N ASN A 366 21.31 3.40 -10.93
CA ASN A 366 21.79 4.56 -11.68
C ASN A 366 23.14 5.12 -11.16
N LEU A 367 23.78 6.05 -11.89
CA LEU A 367 25.09 6.61 -11.51
C LEU A 367 25.10 7.36 -10.18
N SER A 368 23.95 7.81 -9.70
CA SER A 368 23.80 8.52 -8.43
C SER A 368 23.70 7.58 -7.23
N ARG A 369 23.46 6.27 -7.44
CA ARG A 369 23.39 5.28 -6.35
C ARG A 369 24.74 5.06 -5.66
N GLY A 370 24.73 4.42 -4.50
CA GLY A 370 25.92 4.15 -3.68
C GLY A 370 26.34 2.69 -3.61
N THR A 371 27.36 2.41 -2.81
CA THR A 371 27.59 1.06 -2.26
C THR A 371 26.94 1.01 -0.88
N VAL A 372 26.10 0.01 -0.64
CA VAL A 372 25.32 -0.12 0.60
C VAL A 372 25.59 -1.45 1.28
N GLN A 373 25.59 -1.44 2.62
CA GLN A 373 25.53 -2.63 3.46
C GLN A 373 24.13 -2.73 4.05
N TYR A 374 23.51 -3.89 3.87
CA TYR A 374 22.22 -4.22 4.47
C TYR A 374 22.43 -4.93 5.81
N TYR A 375 21.52 -4.73 6.74
CA TYR A 375 21.43 -5.45 8.00
C TYR A 375 19.96 -5.82 8.28
N PHE A 376 19.76 -6.87 9.06
CA PHE A 376 18.44 -7.32 9.53
C PHE A 376 18.43 -7.48 11.04
N SER A 377 17.27 -7.27 11.66
CA SER A 377 17.04 -7.65 13.04
C SER A 377 15.56 -7.93 13.38
N GLU A 378 15.36 -8.75 14.42
CA GLU A 378 14.12 -8.80 15.21
C GLU A 378 14.23 -7.73 16.30
N GLY A 379 13.29 -6.79 16.35
CA GLY A 379 13.42 -5.57 17.14
C GLY A 379 14.44 -4.58 16.55
N ASP A 380 14.62 -3.44 17.23
CA ASP A 380 15.45 -2.31 16.77
C ASP A 380 16.93 -2.39 17.22
N THR A 381 17.33 -3.51 17.82
CA THR A 381 18.69 -3.78 18.28
C THR A 381 19.18 -5.12 17.76
N GLY A 382 20.48 -5.42 17.83
CA GLY A 382 21.00 -6.74 17.43
C GLY A 382 21.31 -6.94 15.95
N TRP A 383 21.46 -5.85 15.19
CA TRP A 383 21.73 -5.81 13.75
C TRP A 383 22.76 -6.83 13.25
N GLN A 384 22.34 -7.72 12.36
CA GLN A 384 23.22 -8.66 11.67
C GLN A 384 23.48 -8.20 10.24
N PRO A 385 24.76 -8.07 9.80
CA PRO A 385 25.06 -7.72 8.41
C PRO A 385 24.60 -8.84 7.47
N LEU A 386 23.95 -8.45 6.39
CA LEU A 386 23.49 -9.34 5.34
C LEU A 386 24.49 -9.33 4.18
N GLY A 387 25.29 -10.40 4.07
CA GLY A 387 26.29 -10.53 3.02
C GLY A 387 27.33 -9.42 3.01
N TYR A 388 27.98 -9.24 1.86
CA TYR A 388 28.96 -8.16 1.63
C TYR A 388 28.27 -6.88 1.15
N PRO A 389 28.89 -5.70 1.32
CA PRO A 389 28.37 -4.47 0.74
C PRO A 389 28.19 -4.59 -0.77
N VAL A 390 27.08 -4.07 -1.29
CA VAL A 390 26.72 -4.19 -2.70
C VAL A 390 26.67 -2.81 -3.35
N CYS A 391 27.16 -2.72 -4.59
CA CYS A 391 27.09 -1.50 -5.37
C CYS A 391 25.77 -1.43 -6.12
N ASP A 392 24.93 -0.45 -5.81
CA ASP A 392 23.64 -0.22 -6.50
C ASP A 392 23.78 0.72 -7.69
N LYS A 393 25.00 1.15 -8.04
CA LYS A 393 25.29 1.95 -9.25
C LYS A 393 25.10 1.21 -10.56
N VAL A 394 24.83 -0.10 -10.51
CA VAL A 394 24.85 -1.01 -11.67
C VAL A 394 23.91 -0.49 -12.77
N GLN A 395 24.48 0.23 -13.73
CA GLN A 395 23.84 0.76 -14.93
C GLN A 395 24.23 -0.08 -16.14
N PRO A 396 23.27 -0.68 -16.86
CA PRO A 396 23.53 -1.42 -18.09
C PRO A 396 23.86 -0.54 -19.30
N TRP A 397 23.63 0.79 -19.26
CA TRP A 397 23.63 1.63 -20.46
C TRP A 397 24.98 2.25 -20.85
N TYR A 398 25.98 2.25 -19.96
CA TYR A 398 27.30 2.87 -20.25
C TYR A 398 28.44 1.86 -20.25
N ALA A 399 28.85 1.47 -21.46
CA ALA A 399 30.17 0.99 -21.89
C ALA A 399 30.87 -0.15 -21.12
N ASN A 400 30.24 -0.76 -20.12
CA ASN A 400 30.74 -1.93 -19.41
C ASN A 400 29.59 -2.94 -19.27
N PRO A 401 29.84 -4.27 -19.20
CA PRO A 401 28.80 -5.26 -19.03
C PRO A 401 28.31 -5.25 -17.58
N SER A 402 27.60 -4.18 -17.19
CA SER A 402 27.25 -3.86 -15.80
C SER A 402 25.74 -3.77 -15.60
N GLY A 403 25.05 -4.88 -15.88
CA GLY A 403 23.64 -5.14 -15.56
C GLY A 403 23.51 -6.55 -15.01
N TYR A 404 22.49 -7.31 -15.42
CA TYR A 404 22.43 -8.77 -15.19
C TYR A 404 23.70 -9.54 -15.66
N ALA A 405 24.48 -8.94 -16.56
CA ALA A 405 25.80 -9.44 -16.97
C ALA A 405 26.85 -9.48 -15.83
N SER A 406 26.76 -8.59 -14.83
CA SER A 406 27.57 -8.66 -13.61
C SER A 406 27.29 -9.92 -12.79
N TYR A 407 26.11 -10.50 -12.97
CA TYR A 407 25.66 -11.75 -12.34
C TYR A 407 25.79 -12.94 -13.31
N GLY A 408 26.52 -12.79 -14.40
CA GLY A 408 26.84 -13.85 -15.35
C GLY A 408 25.83 -14.05 -16.50
N TRP A 409 24.68 -13.38 -16.47
CA TRP A 409 23.67 -13.56 -17.52
C TRP A 409 23.93 -12.72 -18.77
N HIS A 410 23.81 -13.35 -19.94
CA HIS A 410 23.86 -12.70 -21.23
C HIS A 410 22.83 -13.34 -22.17
N LYS A 411 22.42 -12.65 -23.23
CA LYS A 411 21.35 -13.11 -24.15
C LYS A 411 21.56 -14.50 -24.78
N ASN A 412 22.78 -15.03 -24.76
CA ASN A 412 23.12 -16.38 -25.25
C ASN A 412 23.31 -17.41 -24.12
N SER A 413 23.02 -17.05 -22.87
CA SER A 413 23.05 -17.99 -21.74
C SER A 413 21.97 -19.06 -21.93
N PHE A 414 22.32 -20.33 -21.64
CA PHE A 414 21.41 -21.47 -21.78
C PHE A 414 20.36 -21.58 -20.66
N SER A 415 20.51 -20.80 -19.60
CA SER A 415 19.68 -20.83 -18.40
C SER A 415 18.75 -19.62 -18.33
N ASP A 416 17.61 -19.80 -17.65
CA ASP A 416 16.71 -18.71 -17.29
C ASP A 416 17.48 -17.60 -16.54
N PRO A 417 17.33 -16.31 -16.92
CA PRO A 417 17.93 -15.21 -16.19
C PRO A 417 17.61 -15.20 -14.70
N ASP A 418 16.40 -15.55 -14.26
CA ASP A 418 16.06 -15.51 -12.83
C ASP A 418 16.91 -16.50 -12.02
N VAL A 419 17.12 -17.71 -12.55
CA VAL A 419 17.94 -18.74 -11.89
C VAL A 419 19.39 -18.27 -11.71
N MET A 420 19.92 -17.55 -12.69
CA MET A 420 21.29 -17.01 -12.61
C MET A 420 21.37 -15.83 -11.64
N LEU A 421 20.36 -14.97 -11.64
CA LEU A 421 20.30 -13.81 -10.76
C LEU A 421 20.11 -14.21 -9.30
N GLU A 422 19.33 -15.25 -9.03
CA GLU A 422 19.06 -15.71 -7.67
C GLU A 422 20.35 -16.15 -6.97
N ALA A 423 21.28 -16.77 -7.69
CA ALA A 423 22.62 -17.11 -7.17
C ALA A 423 23.44 -15.88 -6.72
N GLY A 424 23.10 -14.70 -7.25
CA GLY A 424 23.65 -13.40 -6.88
C GLY A 424 22.76 -12.58 -5.94
N ASN A 425 21.75 -13.20 -5.32
CA ASN A 425 20.73 -12.53 -4.50
C ASN A 425 19.98 -11.43 -5.25
N MET A 426 19.69 -11.66 -6.53
CA MET A 426 18.92 -10.76 -7.38
C MET A 426 17.78 -11.52 -8.08
N MET A 427 16.76 -10.80 -8.51
CA MET A 427 15.74 -11.27 -9.41
C MET A 427 15.37 -10.16 -10.38
N LYS A 428 14.77 -10.51 -11.51
CA LYS A 428 14.24 -9.49 -12.41
C LYS A 428 13.07 -8.75 -11.76
N ALA A 429 12.81 -7.53 -12.20
CA ALA A 429 11.66 -6.76 -11.76
C ALA A 429 10.33 -7.49 -12.08
N PRO A 430 9.23 -7.13 -11.41
CA PRO A 430 7.89 -7.59 -11.72
C PRO A 430 7.46 -7.22 -13.13
N ALA A 431 6.60 -8.05 -13.74
CA ALA A 431 6.01 -7.78 -15.05
C ALA A 431 4.73 -6.92 -14.98
N SER A 432 4.20 -6.67 -13.78
CA SER A 432 2.92 -6.00 -13.55
C SER A 432 2.90 -4.51 -13.87
N TYR A 433 4.05 -3.84 -13.96
CA TYR A 433 4.13 -2.41 -14.22
C TYR A 433 5.13 -2.07 -15.34
N ILE A 434 4.95 -0.90 -15.95
CA ILE A 434 5.67 -0.48 -17.15
C ILE A 434 6.70 0.62 -16.90
N TYR A 435 7.71 0.66 -17.76
CA TYR A 435 8.69 1.74 -17.83
C TYR A 435 8.16 2.89 -18.70
N GLY A 436 8.21 4.12 -18.18
CA GLY A 436 8.18 5.34 -18.99
C GLY A 436 6.86 5.68 -19.69
N PHE A 437 5.76 5.84 -18.93
CA PHE A 437 4.43 6.34 -19.34
C PHE A 437 4.13 6.19 -20.85
N GLY A 438 3.62 5.01 -21.25
CA GLY A 438 3.24 4.76 -22.64
C GLY A 438 4.37 4.31 -23.57
N ARG A 439 5.56 3.94 -23.06
CA ARG A 439 6.66 3.33 -23.85
C ARG A 439 6.77 1.80 -23.73
N GLY A 440 5.69 1.15 -23.32
CA GLY A 440 5.23 -0.11 -23.92
C GLY A 440 5.99 -1.39 -23.57
N LYS A 441 6.75 -1.41 -22.47
CA LYS A 441 7.42 -2.63 -21.97
C LYS A 441 7.33 -2.77 -20.46
N PRO A 442 7.10 -4.00 -19.95
CA PRO A 442 7.18 -4.29 -18.52
C PRO A 442 8.54 -3.95 -17.92
N ALA A 443 8.57 -3.49 -16.67
CA ALA A 443 9.79 -3.20 -15.90
C ALA A 443 10.77 -4.38 -15.90
N ARG A 444 10.22 -5.60 -15.87
CA ARG A 444 10.94 -6.86 -16.03
C ARG A 444 11.86 -6.95 -17.25
N GLU A 445 11.62 -6.20 -18.32
CA GLU A 445 12.49 -6.22 -19.50
C GLU A 445 13.77 -5.40 -19.32
N PHE A 446 13.85 -4.57 -18.28
CA PHE A 446 14.91 -3.60 -18.09
C PHE A 446 16.00 -4.13 -17.14
N PRO A 447 17.28 -4.18 -17.58
CA PRO A 447 18.36 -4.77 -16.80
C PRO A 447 18.91 -3.91 -15.65
N ASP A 448 18.48 -2.65 -15.55
CA ASP A 448 18.75 -1.69 -14.48
C ASP A 448 17.73 -1.78 -13.33
N ILE A 449 16.64 -2.53 -13.53
CA ILE A 449 15.56 -2.66 -12.56
C ILE A 449 15.47 -4.12 -12.13
N GLY A 450 15.24 -4.34 -10.84
CA GLY A 450 15.26 -5.67 -10.29
C GLY A 450 14.71 -5.73 -8.89
N ARG A 451 14.85 -6.91 -8.29
CA ARG A 451 14.61 -7.15 -6.88
C ARG A 451 15.88 -7.69 -6.27
N ARG A 452 16.27 -7.19 -5.11
CA ARG A 452 17.37 -7.74 -4.32
C ARG A 452 16.81 -8.65 -3.25
N ILE A 453 17.29 -9.88 -3.19
CA ILE A 453 17.02 -10.81 -2.10
C ILE A 453 17.93 -10.45 -0.94
N LEU A 454 17.37 -10.01 0.18
CA LEU A 454 18.15 -9.67 1.38
C LEU A 454 18.54 -10.94 2.15
N GLY A 455 17.65 -11.93 2.16
CA GLY A 455 17.87 -13.21 2.81
C GLY A 455 16.57 -13.93 3.09
N ASN A 456 16.70 -15.12 3.69
CA ASN A 456 15.59 -15.92 4.17
C ASN A 456 15.59 -15.89 5.70
N PHE A 457 14.47 -15.55 6.30
CA PHE A 457 14.34 -15.34 7.73
C PHE A 457 13.13 -16.12 8.26
N LEU A 458 13.26 -16.68 9.46
CA LEU A 458 12.13 -17.23 10.19
C LEU A 458 11.42 -16.07 10.88
N LEU A 459 10.21 -15.75 10.44
CA LEU A 459 9.42 -14.64 10.96
C LEU A 459 8.21 -15.16 11.74
N GLU A 460 7.73 -14.40 12.71
CA GLU A 460 6.60 -14.73 13.57
C GLU A 460 5.58 -13.59 13.58
N SER A 461 4.31 -13.96 13.52
CA SER A 461 3.22 -12.99 13.59
C SER A 461 3.21 -12.27 14.94
N GLY A 462 2.98 -10.96 14.92
CA GLY A 462 3.00 -10.10 16.12
C GLY A 462 4.39 -9.64 16.57
N LYS A 463 5.46 -10.04 15.88
CA LYS A 463 6.81 -9.49 16.10
C LYS A 463 7.14 -8.38 15.11
N ASP A 464 8.01 -7.47 15.55
CA ASP A 464 8.53 -6.39 14.72
C ASP A 464 9.93 -6.73 14.19
N TYR A 465 10.13 -6.52 12.89
CA TYR A 465 11.39 -6.76 12.19
C TYR A 465 11.84 -5.52 11.46
N TYR A 466 13.15 -5.39 11.22
CA TYR A 466 13.72 -4.19 10.65
C TYR A 466 14.83 -4.49 9.65
N ILE A 467 14.92 -3.67 8.61
CA ILE A 467 16.07 -3.58 7.71
C ILE A 467 16.81 -2.28 8.02
N ARG A 468 18.13 -2.35 8.13
CA ARG A 468 18.99 -1.16 8.17
C ARG A 468 19.84 -1.13 6.91
N ILE A 469 19.91 0.03 6.26
CA ILE A 469 20.70 0.24 5.04
C ILE A 469 21.69 1.36 5.31
N GLN A 470 22.97 1.04 5.16
CA GLN A 470 24.06 1.97 5.38
C GLN A 470 24.87 2.14 4.10
N SER A 471 24.95 3.35 3.56
CA SER A 471 25.91 3.67 2.51
C SER A 471 27.32 3.62 3.08
N VAL A 472 28.17 2.78 2.49
CA VAL A 472 29.59 2.61 2.87
C VAL A 472 30.53 3.41 1.96
N HIS A 473 29.96 4.25 1.10
CA HIS A 473 30.68 5.05 0.11
C HIS A 473 31.18 6.37 0.71
N THR A 474 32.34 6.87 0.26
CA THR A 474 32.91 8.14 0.77
C THR A 474 32.35 9.38 0.07
N GLU A 475 31.90 9.24 -1.17
CA GLU A 475 31.22 10.28 -1.94
C GLU A 475 29.71 10.31 -1.68
N PRO A 476 29.03 11.46 -1.89
CA PRO A 476 27.58 11.55 -1.88
C PRO A 476 26.92 10.51 -2.80
N SER A 477 25.81 9.95 -2.35
CA SER A 477 25.10 8.89 -3.08
C SER A 477 23.61 8.89 -2.74
N GLU A 478 22.88 7.99 -3.39
CA GLU A 478 21.44 7.78 -3.20
C GLU A 478 21.15 6.36 -2.75
N ILE A 479 20.28 6.21 -1.76
CA ILE A 479 19.65 4.93 -1.39
C ILE A 479 18.20 4.97 -1.89
N PHE A 480 17.90 4.09 -2.83
CA PHE A 480 16.59 3.94 -3.46
C PHE A 480 15.68 3.03 -2.65
N LEU A 481 14.45 3.48 -2.42
CA LEU A 481 13.45 2.82 -1.59
C LEU A 481 12.10 2.89 -2.31
N ASP A 482 11.72 1.81 -3.01
CA ASP A 482 10.51 1.75 -3.85
C ASP A 482 9.48 0.81 -3.23
N TYR A 483 9.64 -0.51 -3.37
CA TYR A 483 8.78 -1.50 -2.74
C TYR A 483 9.57 -2.56 -1.95
N LEU A 484 8.88 -3.22 -1.04
CA LEU A 484 9.34 -4.38 -0.28
C LEU A 484 8.49 -5.60 -0.66
N GLU A 485 9.11 -6.77 -0.75
CA GLU A 485 8.38 -8.05 -0.81
C GLU A 485 8.65 -8.91 0.42
N LEU A 486 7.59 -9.43 1.03
CA LEU A 486 7.62 -10.55 1.96
C LEU A 486 7.10 -11.79 1.24
N VAL A 487 7.97 -12.76 1.01
CA VAL A 487 7.65 -13.92 0.17
C VAL A 487 7.73 -15.19 1.01
N PRO A 488 6.60 -15.84 1.36
CA PRO A 488 6.63 -17.06 2.15
C PRO A 488 7.23 -18.23 1.38
N SER A 489 7.77 -19.22 2.09
CA SER A 489 8.42 -20.41 1.52
C SER A 489 7.52 -21.22 0.61
N GLU A 490 6.22 -21.15 0.85
CA GLU A 490 5.13 -21.69 0.07
C GLU A 490 5.11 -21.14 -1.36
N VAL A 491 5.72 -19.97 -1.59
CA VAL A 491 5.87 -19.34 -2.91
C VAL A 491 7.28 -19.60 -3.46
N PHE A 492 8.33 -19.15 -2.78
CA PHE A 492 9.69 -19.17 -3.36
C PHE A 492 10.40 -20.54 -3.29
N LEU A 493 9.92 -21.49 -2.48
CA LEU A 493 10.41 -22.88 -2.43
C LEU A 493 9.34 -23.90 -2.86
N HIS A 494 8.30 -23.46 -3.57
CA HIS A 494 7.21 -24.35 -3.96
C HIS A 494 7.75 -25.51 -4.83
N PRO A 495 7.46 -26.79 -4.48
CA PRO A 495 8.14 -27.95 -5.08
C PRO A 495 7.81 -28.19 -6.56
N SER A 496 6.68 -27.68 -7.04
CA SER A 496 6.16 -27.97 -8.39
C SER A 496 5.59 -26.77 -9.15
N VAL A 497 5.60 -25.58 -8.57
CA VAL A 497 5.02 -24.36 -9.15
C VAL A 497 6.11 -23.32 -9.07
N VAL A 498 6.51 -22.77 -10.21
CA VAL A 498 7.49 -21.68 -10.25
C VAL A 498 6.78 -20.41 -9.83
N GLU A 499 7.47 -19.56 -9.05
CA GLU A 499 6.98 -18.21 -8.75
C GLU A 499 6.57 -17.48 -10.03
N ASP A 500 5.42 -16.81 -10.01
CA ASP A 500 4.97 -16.02 -11.14
C ASP A 500 5.85 -14.78 -11.36
N ILE A 501 5.81 -14.27 -12.59
CA ILE A 501 6.65 -13.16 -13.02
C ILE A 501 6.10 -11.78 -12.66
N TRP A 502 4.88 -11.72 -12.11
CA TRP A 502 4.08 -10.50 -11.98
C TRP A 502 4.45 -9.68 -10.76
#